data_AF-A0AAV8PCP0-F1
#
_entry.id   AF-A0AAV8PCP0-F1
#
_cell.length_a   1.000
_cell.length_b   1.000
_cell.length_c   1.000
_cell.angle_alpha   90.00
_cell.angle_beta   90.00
_cell.angle_gamma   90.00
#
_symmetry.space_group_name_H-M   'P 1'
#
loop_
_entity.id
_entity.type
_entity.pdbx_description
1 polymer ?
#
loop_
_entity_poly.entity_id
_entity_poly.type
_entity_poly.pdbx_seq_one_letter_code
_entity_poly.pdbx_strand_id
1 'polypeptide(L)'
;MAAELGQQTVEFSALVRRAAEDSYLALKELVERSRAPEDQRSDSAKKIDLLKFIAEARQWMLRIHVLAKLCQQISPPLLRPFMIVFTWFFR
;
A
#
# COMPACT_ATOMS: atom_id res chain seq x y z
N MET A 1 26.42 -17.26 6.08
CA MET A 1 25.23 -17.80 5.40
C MET A 1 24.50 -16.65 4.74
N ALA A 2 24.78 -16.41 3.46
CA ALA A 2 24.03 -15.47 2.65
C ALA A 2 22.70 -16.14 2.32
N ALA A 3 21.63 -15.79 3.04
CA ALA A 3 20.29 -16.22 2.69
C ALA A 3 20.01 -15.78 1.25
N GLU A 4 19.62 -16.73 0.41
CA GLU A 4 19.29 -16.52 -1.00
C GLU A 4 18.17 -15.48 -1.09
N LEU A 5 18.52 -14.25 -1.46
CA LEU A 5 17.64 -13.09 -1.65
C LEU A 5 16.60 -13.26 -2.78
N GLY A 6 16.35 -14.50 -3.23
CA GLY A 6 15.43 -14.86 -4.31
C GLY A 6 14.29 -15.80 -3.92
N GLN A 7 14.24 -16.33 -2.69
CA GLN A 7 13.24 -17.35 -2.29
C GLN A 7 11.98 -16.81 -1.60
N GLN A 8 11.90 -15.51 -1.29
CA GLN A 8 10.68 -14.87 -0.79
C GLN A 8 10.03 -13.98 -1.86
N THR A 9 9.80 -14.54 -3.05
CA THR A 9 8.93 -13.90 -4.03
C THR A 9 7.48 -14.22 -3.70
N VAL A 10 6.62 -13.21 -3.79
CA VAL A 10 5.16 -13.36 -3.61
C VAL A 10 4.52 -13.02 -4.94
N GLU A 11 3.51 -13.79 -5.33
CA GLU A 11 2.70 -13.50 -6.51
C GLU A 11 2.15 -12.07 -6.44
N PHE A 12 2.33 -11.29 -7.50
CA PHE A 12 1.88 -9.91 -7.54
C PHE A 12 0.37 -9.79 -7.25
N SER A 13 -0.43 -10.73 -7.75
CA SER A 13 -1.87 -10.79 -7.47
C SER A 13 -2.19 -11.05 -5.99
N ALA A 14 -1.38 -11.83 -5.28
CA ALA A 14 -1.52 -12.06 -3.85
C ALA A 14 -1.13 -10.81 -3.05
N LEU A 15 -0.07 -10.10 -3.47
CA LEU A 15 0.33 -8.82 -2.88
C LEU A 15 -0.76 -7.76 -3.03
N VAL A 16 -1.32 -7.60 -4.23
CA VAL A 16 -2.39 -6.63 -4.50
C VAL A 16 -3.63 -6.94 -3.66
N ARG A 17 -4.03 -8.21 -3.59
CA ARG A 17 -5.19 -8.65 -2.82
C ARG A 17 -5.01 -8.38 -1.32
N ARG A 18 -3.87 -8.76 -0.75
CA ARG A 18 -3.56 -8.51 0.66
C ARG A 18 -3.58 -7.01 0.97
N ALA A 19 -2.93 -6.20 0.13
CA ALA A 19 -2.92 -4.75 0.31
C ALA A 19 -4.34 -4.14 0.24
N ALA A 20 -5.20 -4.65 -0.66
CA ALA A 20 -6.59 -4.21 -0.76
C ALA A 20 -7.43 -4.63 0.46
N GLU A 21 -7.24 -5.86 0.95
CA GLU A 21 -7.91 -6.36 2.16
C GLU A 21 -7.49 -5.56 3.39
N ASP A 22 -6.19 -5.35 3.61
CA ASP A 22 -5.66 -4.54 4.72
C ASP A 22 -6.20 -3.10 4.67
N SER A 23 -6.23 -2.50 3.47
CA SER A 23 -6.79 -1.15 3.27
C SER A 23 -8.28 -1.11 3.58
N TYR A 24 -9.04 -2.13 3.17
CA TYR A 24 -10.48 -2.19 3.44
C TYR A 24 -10.76 -2.35 4.94
N LEU A 25 -10.02 -3.21 5.64
CA LEU A 25 -10.15 -3.40 7.07
C LEU A 25 -9.88 -2.10 7.84
N ALA A 26 -8.81 -1.39 7.51
CA ALA A 26 -8.49 -0.10 8.12
C ALA A 26 -9.60 0.95 7.87
N LEU A 27 -10.18 1.00 6.67
CA LEU A 27 -11.33 1.88 6.39
C LEU A 27 -12.55 1.51 7.22
N LYS A 28 -12.84 0.20 7.30
CA LYS A 28 -13.98 -0.32 8.06
C LYS A 28 -13.87 0.06 9.53
N GLU A 29 -12.70 -0.15 10.15
CA GLU A 29 -12.43 0.23 11.53
C GLU A 29 -12.59 1.75 11.75
N LEU A 30 -12.09 2.57 10.81
CA LEU A 30 -12.23 4.03 10.88
C LEU A 30 -13.70 4.46 10.85
N VAL A 31 -14.50 3.84 9.98
CA VAL A 31 -15.94 4.11 9.85
C VAL A 31 -16.70 3.65 11.10
N GLU A 32 -16.44 2.43 11.58
CA GLU A 32 -17.05 1.90 12.80
C GLU A 32 -16.74 2.80 13.99
N ARG A 33 -15.48 3.21 14.16
CA ARG A 33 -15.08 4.16 15.21
C ARG A 33 -15.84 5.48 15.10
N SER A 34 -15.98 6.03 13.90
CA SER A 34 -16.67 7.32 13.69
C SER A 34 -18.17 7.31 14.03
N ARG A 35 -18.79 6.12 13.94
CA ARG A 35 -20.21 5.88 14.24
C ARG A 35 -20.45 5.50 15.70
N ALA A 36 -19.40 5.14 16.42
CA ALA A 36 -19.48 4.73 17.80
C ALA A 36 -20.01 5.90 18.65
N PRO A 37 -21.01 5.68 19.52
CA PRO A 37 -21.59 6.75 20.35
C PRO A 37 -20.57 7.38 21.31
N GLU A 38 -19.53 6.64 21.68
CA GLU A 38 -18.39 7.11 22.46
C GLU A 38 -17.45 8.07 21.70
N ASP A 39 -17.51 8.14 20.37
CA ASP A 39 -16.66 9.03 19.57
C ASP A 39 -17.24 10.46 19.51
N GLN A 40 -16.95 11.21 20.57
CA GLN A 40 -17.35 12.61 20.77
C GLN A 40 -16.56 13.62 19.90
N ARG A 41 -15.71 13.15 18.98
CA ARG A 41 -14.99 14.03 18.06
C ARG A 41 -15.95 14.75 17.11
N SER A 42 -15.59 15.97 16.75
CA SER A 42 -16.35 16.77 15.79
C SER A 42 -16.36 16.14 14.39
N ASP A 43 -17.42 16.42 13.63
CA ASP A 43 -17.54 15.96 12.24
C ASP A 43 -16.35 16.40 11.38
N SER A 44 -15.79 17.58 11.64
CA SER A 44 -14.59 18.07 10.96
C SER A 44 -13.37 17.19 11.26
N ALA A 45 -13.17 16.78 12.51
CA ALA A 45 -12.07 15.87 12.87
C ALA A 45 -12.24 14.49 12.20
N LYS A 46 -13.46 13.95 12.20
CA LYS A 46 -13.80 12.69 11.51
C LYS A 46 -13.53 12.77 10.00
N LYS A 47 -13.90 13.89 9.36
CA LYS A 47 -13.62 14.15 7.93
C LYS A 47 -12.12 14.26 7.64
N ILE A 48 -11.35 14.91 8.52
CA ILE A 48 -9.89 15.00 8.37
C ILE A 48 -9.25 13.61 8.42
N ASP A 49 -9.65 12.75 9.36
CA ASP A 49 -9.14 11.38 9.46
C ASP A 49 -9.48 10.57 8.20
N LEU A 50 -10.69 10.71 7.65
CA LEU A 50 -11.06 10.08 6.38
C LEU A 50 -10.19 10.58 5.21
N LEU A 51 -9.92 11.89 5.13
CA LEU A 51 -9.07 12.45 4.08
C LEU A 51 -7.62 11.95 4.18
N LYS A 52 -7.08 11.81 5.40
CA LYS A 52 -5.76 11.20 5.65
C LYS A 52 -5.73 9.75 5.16
N PHE A 53 -6.74 8.96 5.53
CA PHE A 53 -6.88 7.59 5.05
C PHE A 53 -6.91 7.52 3.51
N ILE A 54 -7.68 8.38 2.84
CA ILE A 54 -7.74 8.42 1.37
C ILE A 54 -6.37 8.78 0.77
N ALA A 55 -5.63 9.71 1.37
CA ALA A 55 -4.30 10.08 0.91
C ALA A 55 -3.32 8.90 1.02
N GLU A 56 -3.31 8.21 2.16
CA GLU A 56 -2.53 6.98 2.37
C GLU A 56 -2.95 5.87 1.40
N ALA A 57 -4.27 5.73 1.18
CA ALA A 57 -4.82 4.77 0.24
C ALA A 57 -4.32 5.00 -1.20
N ARG A 58 -4.28 6.28 -1.61
CA ARG A 58 -3.75 6.69 -2.91
C ARG A 58 -2.25 6.42 -3.03
N GLN A 59 -1.48 6.68 -1.98
CA GLN A 59 -0.03 6.44 -2.02
C GLN A 59 0.28 4.97 -2.25
N TRP A 60 -0.41 4.03 -1.61
CA TRP A 60 -0.14 2.61 -1.85
C TRP A 60 -0.57 2.16 -3.25
N MET A 61 -1.72 2.64 -3.75
CA MET A 61 -2.16 2.35 -5.12
C MET A 61 -1.13 2.82 -6.15
N LEU A 62 -0.47 3.96 -5.92
CA LEU A 62 0.62 4.44 -6.77
C LEU A 62 1.83 3.49 -6.73
N ARG A 63 2.27 2.99 -5.56
CA ARG A 63 3.38 2.01 -5.53
C ARG A 63 3.02 0.72 -6.27
N ILE A 64 1.81 0.22 -6.07
CA ILE A 64 1.33 -0.97 -6.80
C ILE A 64 1.23 -0.71 -8.31
N HIS A 65 0.76 0.45 -8.73
CA HIS A 65 0.69 0.81 -10.14
C HIS A 65 2.07 0.82 -10.79
N VAL A 66 3.08 1.37 -10.11
CA VAL A 66 4.43 1.36 -10.65
C VAL A 66 5.02 -0.05 -10.64
N LEU A 67 4.78 -0.86 -9.61
CA LEU A 67 5.17 -2.28 -9.63
C LEU A 67 4.54 -3.03 -10.80
N ALA A 68 3.25 -2.80 -11.08
CA ALA A 68 2.58 -3.38 -12.25
C ALA A 68 3.24 -2.95 -13.57
N LYS A 69 3.55 -1.66 -13.72
CA LYS A 69 4.29 -1.14 -14.88
C LYS A 69 5.68 -1.75 -14.99
N LEU A 70 6.38 -1.91 -13.87
CA LEU A 70 7.69 -2.56 -13.84
C LEU A 70 7.56 -3.99 -14.32
N CYS A 71 6.64 -4.80 -13.80
CA CYS A 71 6.37 -6.17 -14.26
C CYS A 71 6.11 -6.27 -15.77
N GLN A 72 5.50 -5.24 -16.38
CA GLN A 72 5.24 -5.20 -17.82
C GLN A 72 6.46 -4.75 -18.66
N GLN A 73 7.36 -3.94 -18.10
CA GLN A 73 8.50 -3.34 -18.81
C GLN A 73 9.78 -4.20 -18.75
N ILE A 74 9.76 -5.32 -18.02
CA ILE A 74 10.94 -6.16 -17.82
C ILE A 74 11.35 -6.87 -19.13
N SER A 75 12.19 -6.21 -19.91
CA SER A 75 13.26 -6.89 -20.61
C SER A 75 14.36 -7.24 -19.58
N PRO A 76 14.84 -8.50 -19.52
CA PRO A 76 15.55 -9.05 -18.36
C PRO A 76 16.87 -8.40 -17.86
N PRO A 77 17.67 -7.61 -18.61
CA PRO A 77 19.02 -7.29 -18.12
C PRO A 77 19.15 -6.05 -17.20
N LEU A 78 18.10 -5.23 -16.97
CA LEU A 78 18.23 -3.91 -16.29
C LEU A 78 17.51 -3.78 -14.93
N LEU A 79 16.90 -4.85 -14.41
CA LEU A 79 16.06 -4.83 -13.20
C LEU A 79 16.77 -4.42 -11.90
N ARG A 80 18.05 -4.77 -11.73
CA ARG A 80 18.74 -4.68 -10.45
C ARG A 80 19.01 -3.23 -9.98
N PRO A 81 19.52 -2.30 -10.82
CA PRO A 81 19.71 -0.91 -10.40
C PRO A 81 18.39 -0.16 -10.20
N PHE A 82 17.34 -0.48 -10.97
CA PHE A 82 16.03 0.18 -10.83
C PHE A 82 15.35 -0.14 -9.49
N MET A 83 15.41 -1.39 -9.02
CA MET A 83 14.78 -1.79 -7.75
C MET A 83 15.34 -1.04 -6.54
N ILE A 84 16.65 -0.73 -6.50
CA ILE A 84 17.30 -0.01 -5.39
C ILE A 84 16.80 1.44 -5.30
N VAL A 85 16.76 2.13 -6.45
CA VAL A 85 16.21 3.50 -6.53
C VAL A 85 14.73 3.51 -6.18
N PHE A 86 14.00 2.46 -6.61
CA PHE A 86 12.58 2.32 -6.32
C PHE A 86 12.29 2.15 -4.82
N THR A 87 13.06 1.32 -4.12
CA THR A 87 12.95 1.17 -2.67
C THR A 87 13.28 2.44 -1.89
N TRP A 88 14.17 3.29 -2.42
CA TRP A 88 14.51 4.58 -1.80
C TRP A 88 13.48 5.67 -2.06
N PHE A 89 12.85 5.69 -3.24
CA PHE A 89 11.82 6.66 -3.58
C PHE A 89 10.48 6.40 -2.86
N PHE A 90 10.26 5.17 -2.40
CA PHE A 90 8.99 4.74 -1.80
C PHE A 90 9.03 4.52 -0.27
N ARG A 91 10.16 4.77 0.37
CA ARG A 91 10.32 4.77 1.83
C ARG A 91 10.25 6.19 2.37
#